data_AF-A0A968ST88-F1
#
_entry.id   AF-A0A968ST88-F1
#
_cell.length_a   1.000
_cell.length_b   1.000
_cell.length_c   1.000
_cell.angle_alpha   90.00
_cell.angle_beta   90.00
_cell.angle_gamma   90.00
#
_symmetry.space_group_name_H-M   'P 1'
#
loop_
_entity.id
_entity.type
_entity.pdbx_description
1 polymer ?
#
loop_
_entity_poly.entity_id
_entity_poly.type
_entity_poly.pdbx_seq_one_letter_code
_entity_poly.pdbx_strand_id
1 'polypeptide(L)'
;MDTAAASQLAAQLELQRDELCAHVASRLLQGFPDITQTLRLEEQYSPELRLSEVAVLRFNELVRAVLLFELPELANKEFSWARGVLPRHGVTIEHQYALISVFFEEVRRLNLGPAELQLARDVEHEILNQIQCAYLN
;
A
#
# COMPACT_ATOMS: atom_id res chain seq x y z
N MET A 1 -19.87 1.69 -4.11
CA MET A 1 -19.07 0.44 -4.20
C MET A 1 -19.97 -0.70 -3.74
N ASP A 2 -19.66 -1.99 -3.96
CA ASP A 2 -20.41 -3.06 -3.28
C ASP A 2 -20.03 -3.03 -1.80
N THR A 3 -20.92 -2.51 -0.94
CA THR A 3 -20.66 -2.26 0.48
C THR A 3 -20.37 -3.55 1.27
N ALA A 4 -20.95 -4.68 0.85
CA ALA A 4 -20.68 -5.97 1.47
C ALA A 4 -19.29 -6.49 1.09
N ALA A 5 -18.96 -6.47 -0.21
CA ALA A 5 -17.64 -6.86 -0.70
C ALA A 5 -16.53 -5.97 -0.13
N ALA A 6 -16.78 -4.65 -0.01
CA ALA A 6 -15.83 -3.70 0.56
C ALA A 6 -15.57 -3.98 2.05
N SER A 7 -16.63 -4.22 2.83
CA SER A 7 -16.52 -4.57 4.25
C SER A 7 -15.76 -5.88 4.45
N GLN A 8 -16.06 -6.89 3.61
CA GLN A 8 -15.42 -8.20 3.67
C GLN A 8 -13.94 -8.14 3.28
N LEU A 9 -13.60 -7.42 2.22
CA LEU A 9 -12.21 -7.18 1.83
C LEU A 9 -11.46 -6.44 2.94
N ALA A 10 -12.03 -5.36 3.48
CA ALA A 10 -11.40 -4.61 4.58
C ALA A 10 -11.20 -5.46 5.85
N ALA A 11 -12.07 -6.43 6.11
CA ALA A 11 -11.92 -7.37 7.21
C ALA A 11 -10.80 -8.40 6.94
N GLN A 12 -10.68 -8.90 5.71
CA GLN A 12 -9.58 -9.80 5.31
C GLN A 12 -8.23 -9.10 5.42
N LEU A 13 -8.14 -7.84 4.99
CA LEU A 13 -6.92 -7.03 5.12
C LEU A 13 -6.51 -6.82 6.58
N GLU A 14 -7.47 -6.67 7.51
CA GLU A 14 -7.14 -6.58 8.93
C GLU A 14 -6.72 -7.93 9.52
N LEU A 15 -7.42 -9.01 9.15
CA LEU A 15 -7.12 -10.36 9.62
C LEU A 15 -5.70 -10.80 9.23
N GLN A 16 -5.28 -10.47 7.99
CA GLN A 16 -4.00 -10.87 7.40
C GLN A 16 -2.93 -9.79 7.53
N ARG A 17 -3.21 -8.71 8.28
CA ARG A 17 -2.42 -7.46 8.27
C ARG A 17 -0.93 -7.71 8.46
N ASP A 18 -0.54 -8.42 9.51
CA ASP A 18 0.87 -8.54 9.89
C ASP A 18 1.66 -9.38 8.87
N GLU A 19 1.08 -10.50 8.40
CA GLU A 19 1.68 -11.38 7.40
C GLU A 19 1.75 -10.70 6.02
N LEU A 20 0.65 -10.05 5.59
CA LEU A 20 0.58 -9.29 4.35
C LEU A 20 1.65 -8.18 4.34
N CYS A 21 1.75 -7.41 5.42
CA CYS A 21 2.70 -6.30 5.48
C CYS A 21 4.15 -6.79 5.45
N ALA A 22 4.46 -7.89 6.15
CA ALA A 22 5.78 -8.50 6.13
C ALA A 22 6.17 -9.01 4.73
N HIS A 23 5.26 -9.70 4.03
CA HIS A 23 5.51 -10.21 2.68
C HIS A 23 5.75 -9.08 1.67
N VAL A 24 4.91 -8.05 1.70
CA VAL A 24 5.07 -6.89 0.83
C VAL A 24 6.39 -6.16 1.11
N ALA A 25 6.73 -5.94 2.38
CA ALA A 25 8.01 -5.31 2.76
C ALA A 25 9.22 -6.12 2.25
N SER A 26 9.19 -7.45 2.44
CA SER A 26 10.25 -8.33 1.93
C SER A 26 10.39 -8.24 0.41
N ARG A 27 9.27 -8.23 -0.33
CA ARG A 27 9.29 -8.14 -1.80
C ARG A 27 9.79 -6.77 -2.28
N LEU A 28 9.43 -5.70 -1.59
CA LEU A 28 9.93 -4.36 -1.91
C LEU A 28 11.43 -4.25 -1.69
N LEU A 29 11.97 -4.79 -0.60
CA LEU A 29 13.41 -4.77 -0.34
C LEU A 29 14.21 -5.63 -1.34
N GLN A 30 13.61 -6.71 -1.86
CA GLN A 30 14.22 -7.49 -2.94
C GLN A 30 14.27 -6.71 -4.26
N GLY A 31 13.24 -5.92 -4.57
CA GLY A 31 13.19 -5.10 -5.78
C GLY A 31 13.98 -3.79 -5.69
N PHE A 32 14.06 -3.21 -4.49
CA PHE A 32 14.62 -1.90 -4.20
C PHE A 32 15.45 -1.95 -2.89
N PRO A 33 16.62 -2.60 -2.92
CA PRO A 33 17.45 -2.77 -1.72
C PRO A 33 18.00 -1.44 -1.18
N ASP A 34 18.06 -0.42 -2.03
CA ASP A 34 18.47 0.95 -1.70
C ASP A 34 17.48 1.69 -0.78
N ILE A 35 16.21 1.28 -0.72
CA ILE A 35 15.22 1.81 0.24
C ILE A 35 15.72 1.72 1.69
N THR A 36 16.57 0.72 2.00
CA THR A 36 17.16 0.58 3.34
C THR A 36 17.95 1.80 3.80
N GLN A 37 18.53 2.58 2.87
CA GLN A 37 19.28 3.80 3.17
C GLN A 37 18.37 4.94 3.63
N THR A 38 17.10 4.91 3.21
CA THR A 38 16.08 5.87 3.64
C THR A 38 15.47 5.49 5.00
N LEU A 39 15.55 4.23 5.39
CA LEU A 39 15.03 3.76 6.66
C LEU A 39 15.96 4.18 7.80
N ARG A 40 15.42 4.91 8.77
CA ARG A 40 16.10 5.07 10.06
C ARG A 40 15.95 3.76 10.83
N LEU A 41 17.01 2.94 10.78
CA LEU A 41 17.11 1.68 11.51
C LEU A 41 17.67 1.96 12.91
N GLU A 42 16.93 1.57 13.93
CA GLU A 42 17.47 1.42 15.30
C GLU A 42 17.98 -0.02 15.44
N GLU A 43 18.96 -0.26 16.33
CA GLU A 43 19.69 -1.54 16.44
C GLU A 43 18.79 -2.78 16.61
N GLN A 44 17.53 -2.59 17.01
CA GLN A 44 16.56 -3.65 17.28
C GLN A 44 15.61 -4.00 16.12
N TYR A 45 15.60 -3.23 15.02
CA TYR A 45 14.67 -3.46 13.90
C TYR A 45 15.38 -3.99 12.66
N SER A 46 14.87 -5.07 12.07
CA SER A 46 15.27 -5.47 10.72
C SER A 46 14.71 -4.46 9.70
N PRO A 47 15.35 -4.30 8.53
CA PRO A 47 14.82 -3.45 7.47
C PRO A 47 13.40 -3.82 7.03
N GLU A 48 13.08 -5.11 6.98
CA GLU A 48 11.75 -5.62 6.63
C GLU A 48 10.71 -5.18 7.65
N LEU A 49 10.99 -5.40 8.95
CA LEU A 49 10.09 -4.98 10.02
C LEU A 49 9.90 -3.47 10.00
N ARG A 50 10.99 -2.72 9.80
CA ARG A 50 10.92 -1.27 9.77
C ARG A 50 10.12 -0.76 8.58
N LEU A 51 10.34 -1.30 7.39
CA LEU A 51 9.60 -0.92 6.18
C LEU A 51 8.12 -1.29 6.28
N SER A 52 7.83 -2.46 6.84
CA SER A 52 6.47 -2.92 7.12
C SER A 52 5.71 -1.89 7.98
N GLU A 53 6.29 -1.48 9.11
CA GLU A 53 5.65 -0.53 10.03
C GLU A 53 5.44 0.88 9.44
N VAL A 54 6.46 1.42 8.77
CA VAL A 54 6.44 2.85 8.38
C VAL A 54 5.77 3.11 7.05
N ALA A 55 5.69 2.10 6.17
CA ALA A 55 5.13 2.25 4.83
C ALA A 55 3.97 1.30 4.58
N VAL A 56 4.20 -0.01 4.70
CA VAL A 56 3.22 -1.00 4.23
C VAL A 56 1.97 -1.02 5.12
N LEU A 57 2.14 -0.97 6.43
CA LEU A 57 1.03 -0.91 7.38
C LEU A 57 0.19 0.35 7.17
N ARG A 58 0.82 1.51 6.94
CA ARG A 58 0.13 2.77 6.64
C ARG A 58 -0.64 2.70 5.34
N PHE A 59 -0.08 2.04 4.34
CA PHE A 59 -0.77 1.81 3.08
C PHE A 59 -1.96 0.85 3.25
N ASN A 60 -1.83 -0.22 4.05
CA ASN A 60 -2.93 -1.11 4.38
C ASN A 60 -4.08 -0.36 5.08
N GLU A 61 -3.76 0.49 6.07
CA GLU A 61 -4.73 1.35 6.76
C GLU A 61 -5.45 2.29 5.78
N LEU A 62 -4.71 2.90 4.84
CA LEU A 62 -5.28 3.76 3.80
C LEU A 62 -6.24 2.98 2.89
N VAL A 63 -5.86 1.80 2.39
CA VAL A 63 -6.72 0.98 1.54
C VAL A 63 -7.99 0.58 2.30
N ARG A 64 -7.87 0.18 3.57
CA ARG A 64 -9.03 -0.14 4.42
C ARG A 64 -9.94 1.08 4.60
N ALA A 65 -9.38 2.28 4.80
CA ALA A 65 -10.17 3.50 4.90
C ALA A 65 -10.90 3.82 3.59
N VAL A 66 -10.24 3.70 2.44
CA VAL A 66 -10.86 3.87 1.11
C VAL A 66 -12.05 2.90 0.95
N LEU A 67 -11.87 1.63 1.32
CA LEU A 67 -12.91 0.61 1.25
C LEU A 67 -14.09 0.89 2.18
N LEU A 68 -13.83 1.27 3.44
CA LEU A 68 -14.88 1.42 4.46
C LEU A 68 -15.65 2.74 4.32
N PHE A 69 -15.00 3.80 3.85
CA PHE A 69 -15.63 5.12 3.72
C PHE A 69 -16.14 5.40 2.31
N GLU A 70 -15.83 4.55 1.33
CA GLU A 70 -16.09 4.80 -0.10
C GLU A 70 -15.50 6.13 -0.60
N LEU A 71 -14.33 6.50 -0.08
CA LEU A 71 -13.65 7.77 -0.37
C LEU A 71 -12.33 7.53 -1.11
N PRO A 72 -12.37 7.24 -2.43
CA PRO A 72 -11.16 7.02 -3.22
C PRO A 72 -10.24 8.25 -3.21
N GLU A 73 -10.76 9.46 -3.07
CA GLU A 73 -9.97 10.70 -3.05
C GLU A 73 -9.05 10.81 -1.83
N LEU A 74 -9.25 9.98 -0.81
CA LEU A 74 -8.37 9.92 0.35
C LEU A 74 -6.95 9.54 -0.05
N ALA A 75 -6.79 8.57 -0.96
CA ALA A 75 -5.48 8.15 -1.44
C ALA A 75 -4.76 9.27 -2.20
N ASN A 76 -5.47 10.03 -3.04
CA ASN A 76 -4.90 11.19 -3.74
C ASN A 76 -4.34 12.25 -2.78
N LYS A 77 -5.03 12.55 -1.67
CA LYS A 77 -4.54 13.50 -0.66
C LYS A 77 -3.26 12.99 0.00
N GLU A 78 -3.23 11.72 0.37
CA GLU A 78 -2.04 11.08 0.94
C GLU A 78 -0.86 11.12 -0.04
N PHE A 79 -1.07 10.78 -1.32
CA PHE A 79 -0.01 10.83 -2.33
C PHE A 79 0.47 12.25 -2.63
N SER A 80 -0.44 13.22 -2.65
CA SER A 80 -0.08 14.64 -2.83
C SER A 80 0.80 15.13 -1.69
N TRP A 81 0.49 14.75 -0.45
CA TRP A 81 1.33 15.05 0.71
C TRP A 81 2.67 14.31 0.64
N ALA A 82 2.63 13.00 0.37
CA ALA A 82 3.82 12.15 0.28
C ALA A 82 4.81 12.66 -0.78
N ARG A 83 4.34 13.11 -1.94
CA ARG A 83 5.17 13.74 -2.98
C ARG A 83 5.94 14.96 -2.48
N GLY A 84 5.38 15.74 -1.55
CA GLY A 84 6.05 16.89 -0.97
C GLY A 84 7.22 16.53 -0.03
N VAL A 85 7.28 15.29 0.45
CA VAL A 85 8.17 14.84 1.52
C VAL A 85 9.13 13.74 1.04
N LEU A 86 8.59 12.64 0.52
CA LEU A 86 9.30 11.40 0.22
C LEU A 86 10.48 11.55 -0.77
N PRO A 87 10.38 12.33 -1.86
CA PRO A 87 11.50 12.50 -2.80
C PRO A 87 12.76 13.10 -2.17
N ARG A 88 12.61 13.94 -1.14
CA ARG A 88 13.76 14.54 -0.41
C ARG A 88 14.57 13.50 0.36
N HIS A 89 13.99 12.32 0.58
CA HIS A 89 14.59 11.21 1.30
C HIS A 89 14.96 10.04 0.36
N GLY A 90 14.94 10.26 -0.97
CA GLY A 90 15.31 9.25 -1.97
C GLY A 90 14.19 8.28 -2.35
N VAL A 91 12.96 8.49 -1.86
CA VAL A 91 11.81 7.67 -2.27
C VAL A 91 11.17 8.26 -3.51
N THR A 92 11.22 7.51 -4.62
CA THR A 92 10.74 7.97 -5.91
C THR A 92 9.28 7.55 -6.16
N ILE A 93 8.74 7.98 -7.30
CA ILE A 93 7.41 7.55 -7.76
C ILE A 93 7.41 6.05 -8.05
N GLU A 94 8.50 5.49 -8.59
CA GLU A 94 8.65 4.07 -8.90
C GLU A 94 8.54 3.21 -7.63
N HIS A 95 9.12 3.65 -6.51
CA HIS A 95 9.01 2.94 -5.22
C HIS A 95 7.55 2.87 -4.73
N GLN A 96 6.80 3.96 -4.90
CA GLN A 96 5.39 3.98 -4.49
C GLN A 96 4.50 3.20 -5.45
N TYR A 97 4.75 3.24 -6.76
CA TYR A 97 4.11 2.35 -7.72
C TYR A 97 4.32 0.88 -7.35
N ALA A 98 5.57 0.52 -7.05
CA ALA A 98 5.90 -0.83 -6.64
C ALA A 98 5.18 -1.22 -5.34
N LEU A 99 5.12 -0.33 -4.34
CA LEU A 99 4.36 -0.58 -3.11
C LEU A 99 2.90 -0.92 -3.43
N ILE A 100 2.24 -0.11 -4.26
CA ILE A 100 0.83 -0.31 -4.61
C ILE A 100 0.66 -1.64 -5.35
N SER A 101 1.43 -1.88 -6.42
CA SER A 101 1.30 -3.09 -7.24
C SER A 101 1.64 -4.36 -6.45
N VAL A 102 2.75 -4.37 -5.71
CA VAL A 102 3.14 -5.54 -4.88
C VAL A 102 2.10 -5.80 -3.79
N PHE A 103 1.58 -4.75 -3.14
CA PHE A 103 0.53 -4.90 -2.14
C PHE A 103 -0.70 -5.57 -2.72
N PHE A 104 -1.24 -5.06 -3.83
CA PHE A 104 -2.45 -5.63 -4.41
C PHE A 104 -2.21 -7.00 -5.06
N GLU A 105 -1.00 -7.31 -5.52
CA GLU A 105 -0.62 -8.68 -5.89
C GLU A 105 -0.71 -9.65 -4.71
N GLU A 106 -0.22 -9.28 -3.53
CA GLU A 106 -0.35 -10.11 -2.33
C GLU A 106 -1.81 -10.19 -1.83
N VAL A 107 -2.57 -9.09 -1.91
CA VAL A 107 -4.02 -9.10 -1.59
C VAL A 107 -4.77 -10.10 -2.45
N ARG A 108 -4.46 -10.18 -3.74
CA ARG A 108 -5.10 -11.14 -4.66
C ARG A 108 -4.73 -12.60 -4.40
N ARG A 109 -3.70 -12.88 -3.57
CA ARG A 109 -3.35 -14.23 -3.13
C ARG A 109 -4.10 -14.66 -1.87
N LEU A 110 -4.79 -13.73 -1.21
CA LEU A 110 -5.68 -14.06 -0.10
C LEU A 110 -6.88 -14.87 -0.61
N ASN A 111 -7.53 -15.59 0.31
CA ASN A 111 -8.73 -16.36 -0.01
C ASN A 111 -9.96 -15.43 -0.16
N LEU A 112 -10.02 -14.73 -1.29
CA LEU A 112 -11.07 -13.78 -1.63
C LEU A 112 -12.14 -14.40 -2.54
N GLY A 113 -13.39 -13.96 -2.37
CA GLY A 113 -14.45 -14.26 -3.33
C GLY A 113 -14.30 -13.46 -4.63
N PRO A 114 -15.09 -13.78 -5.67
CA PRO A 114 -15.02 -13.09 -6.96
C PRO A 114 -15.29 -11.57 -6.87
N ALA A 115 -16.20 -11.16 -5.99
CA ALA A 115 -16.57 -9.76 -5.80
C ALA A 115 -15.43 -8.96 -5.15
N GLU A 116 -14.81 -9.50 -4.10
CA GLU A 116 -13.67 -8.88 -3.42
C GLU A 116 -12.44 -8.85 -4.33
N LEU A 117 -12.24 -9.88 -5.16
CA LEU A 117 -11.15 -9.92 -6.12
C LEU A 117 -11.31 -8.86 -7.21
N GLN A 118 -12.53 -8.67 -7.73
CA GLN A 118 -12.81 -7.60 -8.68
C GLN A 118 -12.63 -6.24 -8.02
N LEU A 119 -13.16 -6.07 -6.81
CA LEU A 119 -13.02 -4.83 -6.06
C LEU A 119 -11.56 -4.47 -5.78
N ALA A 120 -10.72 -5.44 -5.42
CA ALA A 120 -9.29 -5.23 -5.23
C ALA A 120 -8.60 -4.72 -6.51
N ARG A 121 -9.00 -5.20 -7.69
CA ARG A 121 -8.48 -4.71 -8.98
C ARG A 121 -8.95 -3.30 -9.29
N ASP A 122 -10.22 -3.01 -9.01
CA ASP A 122 -10.80 -1.68 -9.24
C ASP A 122 -10.12 -0.63 -8.36
N VAL A 123 -9.93 -0.95 -7.07
CA VAL A 123 -9.23 -0.06 -6.12
C VAL A 123 -7.75 0.10 -6.48
N GLU A 124 -7.05 -0.98 -6.87
CA GLU A 124 -5.67 -0.87 -7.35
C GLU A 124 -5.58 0.08 -8.55
N HIS A 125 -6.44 -0.10 -9.56
CA HIS A 125 -6.44 0.74 -10.75
C HIS A 125 -6.67 2.21 -10.42
N GLU A 126 -7.64 2.49 -9.56
CA GLU A 126 -7.94 3.86 -9.11
C GLU A 126 -6.76 4.49 -8.37
N ILE A 127 -6.19 3.77 -7.39
CA ILE A 127 -5.03 4.24 -6.61
C ILE A 127 -3.81 4.50 -7.53
N LEU A 128 -3.56 3.61 -8.51
CA LEU A 128 -2.48 3.77 -9.49
C LEU A 128 -2.69 4.98 -10.41
N ASN A 129 -3.94 5.29 -10.78
CA ASN A 129 -4.24 6.51 -11.54
C ASN A 129 -4.01 7.76 -10.70
N GLN A 130 -4.43 7.73 -9.42
CA GLN A 130 -4.29 8.87 -8.51
C GLN A 130 -2.83 9.23 -8.22
N ILE A 131 -1.96 8.24 -8.00
CA ILE A 131 -0.53 8.53 -7.82
C ILE A 131 0.08 9.14 -9.09
N GLN A 132 -0.32 8.68 -10.27
CA GLN A 132 0.08 9.28 -11.55
C GLN A 132 -0.30 10.76 -11.61
N CYS A 133 -1.57 11.08 -11.29
CA CYS A 133 -2.06 12.46 -11.23
C CYS A 133 -1.33 13.29 -10.16
N ALA A 134 -1.06 12.73 -8.98
CA ALA A 134 -0.40 13.44 -7.90
C ALA A 134 1.03 13.86 -8.26
N TYR A 135 1.73 13.08 -9.10
CA TYR A 135 3.12 13.34 -9.50
C TYR A 135 3.29 14.16 -10.80
N LEU A 136 2.28 14.17 -11.66
CA LEU A 136 2.29 14.93 -12.93
C LEU A 136 1.79 16.37 -12.80
N ASN A 137 0.97 16.68 -11.80
CA ASN A 137 0.49 18.05 -11.52
C ASN A 137 1.49 18.90 -10.73
#